data_AF-A0A0N1M0Z3-F1
#
_entry.id   AF-A0A0N1M0Z3-F1
#
_cell.length_a   1.000
_cell.length_b   1.000
_cell.length_c   1.000
_cell.angle_alpha   90.00
_cell.angle_beta   90.00
_cell.angle_gamma   90.00
#
_symmetry.space_group_name_H-M   'P 1'
#
loop_
_entity.id
_entity.type
_entity.pdbx_description
1 polymer ?
#
loop_
_entity_poly.entity_id
_entity_poly.type
_entity_poly.pdbx_seq_one_letter_code
_entity_poly.pdbx_strand_id
1 'polypeptide(L)'
;MDKMKLFMNTNHYFEQMISRQLHVNELQVDSLIGQYIVELKKKFEQTLSEINGKNFWSVYPILMGLDARFVLLDSLLSIADLDLAEEELIQMVEKDYLTINKELCGYAMNETPHESLIFTII
;
A
#
# COMPACT_ATOMS: atom_id res chain seq x y z
N MET A 1 -4.73 -17.03 20.28
CA MET A 1 -4.34 -17.64 18.99
C MET A 1 -4.99 -16.78 17.93
N ASP A 2 -4.23 -15.83 17.38
CA ASP A 2 -4.76 -14.93 16.35
C ASP A 2 -5.19 -15.78 15.16
N LYS A 3 -6.46 -15.67 14.76
CA LYS A 3 -6.93 -16.35 13.55
C LYS A 3 -6.09 -15.83 12.41
N MET A 4 -5.54 -16.73 11.59
CA MET A 4 -4.90 -16.40 10.32
C MET A 4 -5.84 -15.46 9.57
N LYS A 5 -5.47 -14.17 9.48
CA LYS A 5 -6.29 -13.15 8.85
C LYS A 5 -6.20 -13.35 7.34
N LEU A 6 -6.94 -14.33 6.84
CA LEU A 6 -7.10 -14.53 5.42
C LEU A 6 -7.98 -13.42 4.87
N PHE A 7 -7.51 -12.77 3.81
CA PHE A 7 -8.35 -11.92 2.99
C PHE A 7 -9.29 -12.81 2.17
N MET A 8 -10.58 -12.52 2.22
CA MET A 8 -11.61 -13.39 1.62
C MET A 8 -11.89 -12.99 0.17
N ASN A 9 -11.68 -11.71 -0.13
CA ASN A 9 -11.81 -11.08 -1.43
C ASN A 9 -11.14 -9.70 -1.35
N THR A 10 -11.08 -8.99 -2.47
CA THR A 10 -10.47 -7.65 -2.59
C THR A 10 -11.11 -6.62 -1.68
N ASN A 11 -12.43 -6.65 -1.52
CA ASN A 11 -13.13 -5.73 -0.62
C ASN A 11 -12.72 -5.97 0.84
N HIS A 12 -12.65 -7.24 1.28
CA HIS A 12 -12.19 -7.59 2.62
C HIS A 12 -10.73 -7.19 2.86
N TYR A 13 -9.89 -7.27 1.82
CA TYR A 13 -8.52 -6.75 1.88
C TYR A 13 -8.52 -5.23 2.11
N PHE A 14 -9.25 -4.47 1.29
CA PHE A 14 -9.34 -3.03 1.45
C PHE A 14 -9.91 -2.65 2.81
N GLU A 15 -11.00 -3.27 3.26
CA GLU A 15 -11.56 -3.04 4.58
C GLU A 15 -10.52 -3.21 5.68
N GLN A 16 -9.68 -4.25 5.63
CA GLN A 16 -8.65 -4.46 6.66
C GLN A 16 -7.47 -3.50 6.57
N MET A 17 -7.03 -3.15 5.36
CA MET A 17 -5.91 -2.21 5.15
C MET A 17 -6.30 -0.77 5.45
N ILE A 18 -7.57 -0.43 5.27
CA ILE A 18 -8.08 0.96 5.32
C ILE A 18 -8.85 1.23 6.62
N SER A 19 -9.28 0.21 7.36
CA SER A 19 -10.05 0.37 8.61
C SER A 19 -9.25 0.85 9.83
N ARG A 20 -7.91 0.91 9.77
CA ARG A 20 -7.11 1.28 10.95
C ARG A 20 -6.96 2.79 11.14
N GLN A 21 -6.80 3.58 10.07
CA GLN A 21 -6.83 5.05 10.12
C GLN A 21 -7.36 5.73 8.84
N LEU A 22 -7.39 5.03 7.70
CA LEU A 22 -7.95 5.53 6.44
C LEU A 22 -9.49 5.50 6.41
N HIS A 23 -10.21 6.01 7.42
CA HIS A 23 -11.65 6.23 7.26
C HIS A 23 -11.89 7.27 6.16
N VAL A 24 -12.06 6.79 4.93
CA VAL A 24 -12.48 7.55 3.73
C VAL A 24 -13.81 8.29 3.96
N ASN A 25 -14.52 7.99 5.04
CA ASN A 25 -15.71 8.74 5.43
C ASN A 25 -15.38 10.09 6.11
N GLU A 26 -14.16 10.28 6.61
CA GLU A 26 -13.67 11.56 7.17
C GLU A 26 -12.75 12.31 6.19
N LEU A 27 -11.97 11.60 5.38
CA LEU A 27 -11.30 12.18 4.21
C LEU A 27 -12.36 12.46 3.14
N GLN A 28 -12.71 13.73 2.93
CA GLN A 28 -13.67 14.11 1.89
C GLN A 28 -13.25 13.45 0.57
N VAL A 29 -14.17 12.74 -0.09
CA VAL A 29 -13.91 12.03 -1.36
C VAL A 29 -13.32 12.97 -2.42
N ASP A 30 -13.57 14.28 -2.28
CA ASP A 30 -13.05 15.34 -3.15
C ASP A 30 -11.61 15.78 -2.82
N SER A 31 -11.02 15.34 -1.70
CA SER A 31 -9.61 15.58 -1.35
C SER A 31 -8.66 14.87 -2.33
N LEU A 32 -7.43 15.38 -2.47
CA LEU A 32 -6.41 14.75 -3.31
C LEU A 32 -6.04 13.38 -2.77
N ILE A 33 -5.95 13.21 -1.45
CA ILE A 33 -5.71 11.91 -0.83
C ILE A 33 -6.88 10.95 -1.11
N GLY A 34 -8.12 11.42 -1.01
CA GLY A 34 -9.31 10.63 -1.35
C GLY A 34 -9.27 10.12 -2.80
N GLN A 35 -9.00 11.01 -3.75
CA GLN A 35 -8.85 10.67 -5.17
C GLN A 35 -7.69 9.70 -5.41
N TYR A 36 -6.55 9.92 -4.74
CA TYR A 36 -5.39 9.03 -4.82
C TYR A 36 -5.72 7.61 -4.34
N ILE A 37 -6.43 7.45 -3.21
CA ILE A 37 -6.88 6.15 -2.70
C ILE A 37 -7.81 5.45 -3.69
N VAL A 38 -8.75 6.18 -4.30
CA VAL A 38 -9.66 5.63 -5.31
C VAL A 38 -8.88 5.09 -6.51
N GLU A 39 -7.91 5.85 -7.01
CA GLU A 39 -7.07 5.42 -8.14
C GLU A 39 -6.19 4.21 -7.77
N LEU A 40 -5.62 4.16 -6.56
CA LEU A 40 -4.88 2.99 -6.09
C LEU A 40 -5.76 1.74 -6.03
N LYS A 41 -6.98 1.84 -5.48
CA LYS A 41 -7.93 0.71 -5.42
C LYS A 41 -8.27 0.20 -6.81
N LYS A 42 -8.61 1.11 -7.72
CA LYS A 42 -8.92 0.78 -9.10
C LYS A 42 -7.77 0.07 -9.80
N LYS A 43 -6.54 0.58 -9.65
CA LYS A 43 -5.33 -0.07 -10.21
C LYS A 43 -5.11 -1.45 -9.60
N PHE A 44 -5.32 -1.61 -8.29
CA PHE A 44 -5.17 -2.89 -7.59
C PHE A 44 -6.16 -3.92 -8.11
N GLU A 45 -7.43 -3.55 -8.23
CA GLU A 45 -8.48 -4.41 -8.78
C GLU A 45 -8.20 -4.83 -10.23
N GLN A 46 -7.80 -3.88 -11.08
CA GLN A 46 -7.41 -4.15 -12.46
C GLN A 46 -6.23 -5.13 -12.52
N THR A 47 -5.17 -4.86 -11.77
CA THR A 47 -3.96 -5.70 -11.71
C THR A 47 -4.30 -7.12 -11.23
N LEU A 48 -5.17 -7.25 -10.22
CA LEU A 48 -5.64 -8.53 -9.72
C LEU A 48 -6.51 -9.28 -10.74
N SER A 49 -7.32 -8.56 -11.54
CA SER A 49 -8.16 -9.19 -12.56
C SER A 49 -7.36 -9.79 -13.72
N GLU A 50 -6.15 -9.29 -13.96
CA GLU A 50 -5.27 -9.74 -15.03
C GLU A 50 -4.35 -10.88 -14.61
N ILE A 51 -4.12 -11.07 -13.30
CA ILE A 51 -3.15 -12.03 -12.79
C ILE A 51 -3.56 -13.48 -13.08
N ASN A 52 -2.60 -14.26 -13.57
CA ASN A 52 -2.73 -15.68 -13.83
C ASN A 52 -1.34 -16.35 -13.76
N GLY A 53 -1.29 -17.67 -13.90
CA GLY A 53 -0.04 -18.43 -13.77
C GLY A 53 1.05 -18.07 -14.80
N LYS A 54 0.72 -17.41 -15.92
CA LYS A 54 1.69 -17.02 -16.95
C LYS A 54 2.31 -15.64 -16.72
N ASN A 55 1.59 -14.73 -16.07
CA ASN A 55 2.04 -13.36 -15.82
C ASN A 55 2.26 -13.05 -14.33
N PHE A 56 2.08 -14.04 -13.44
CA PHE A 56 2.24 -13.87 -12.00
C PHE A 56 3.53 -13.13 -11.64
N TRP A 57 4.68 -13.56 -12.16
CA TRP A 57 5.97 -12.98 -11.80
C TRP A 57 6.16 -11.52 -12.24
N SER A 58 5.48 -11.09 -13.31
CA SER A 58 5.51 -9.71 -13.77
C SER A 58 4.45 -8.83 -13.09
N VAL A 59 3.32 -9.42 -12.69
CA VAL A 59 2.16 -8.70 -12.12
C VAL A 59 2.25 -8.60 -10.60
N TYR A 60 2.78 -9.63 -9.94
CA TYR A 60 2.94 -9.67 -8.49
C TYR A 60 3.74 -8.48 -7.93
N PRO A 61 4.89 -8.06 -8.52
CA PRO A 61 5.63 -6.91 -8.02
C PRO A 61 4.84 -5.60 -8.07
N ILE A 62 3.95 -5.45 -9.05
CA ILE A 62 3.05 -4.30 -9.18
C ILE A 62 2.00 -4.32 -8.07
N LEU A 63 1.42 -5.50 -7.77
CA LEU A 63 0.49 -5.65 -6.63
C LEU A 63 1.17 -5.30 -5.30
N MET A 64 2.41 -5.75 -5.10
CA MET A 64 3.19 -5.39 -3.92
C MET A 64 3.49 -3.89 -3.85
N GLY A 65 3.72 -3.23 -4.98
CA GLY A 65 3.88 -1.77 -5.04
C GLY A 65 2.63 -1.00 -4.66
N LEU A 66 1.45 -1.53 -4.99
CA LEU A 66 0.17 -0.93 -4.59
C LEU A 66 -0.12 -1.17 -3.09
N ASP A 67 0.15 -2.38 -2.58
CA ASP A 67 0.07 -2.70 -1.14
C ASP A 67 1.00 -1.78 -0.32
N ALA A 68 2.27 -1.66 -0.72
CA ALA A 68 3.25 -0.81 -0.08
C ALA A 68 2.81 0.66 0.00
N ARG A 69 2.16 1.19 -1.05
CA ARG A 69 1.59 2.54 -1.04
C ARG A 69 0.46 2.69 -0.02
N PHE A 70 -0.44 1.71 0.09
CA PHE A 70 -1.48 1.73 1.12
C PHE A 70 -0.88 1.70 2.53
N VAL A 71 0.11 0.84 2.76
CA VAL A 71 0.81 0.72 4.06
C VAL A 71 1.49 2.03 4.44
N LEU A 72 2.24 2.63 3.51
CA LEU A 72 2.95 3.87 3.77
C LEU A 72 1.99 5.05 3.96
N LEU A 73 0.93 5.13 3.16
CA LEU A 73 -0.11 6.16 3.29
C LEU A 73 -0.81 6.08 4.65
N ASP A 74 -1.24 4.88 5.08
CA ASP A 74 -1.83 4.67 6.42
C ASP A 74 -0.84 5.06 7.53
N SER A 75 0.43 4.68 7.38
CA SER A 75 1.49 5.02 8.32
C SER A 75 1.69 6.54 8.44
N LEU A 76 1.71 7.29 7.34
CA LEU A 76 1.89 8.74 7.35
C LEU A 76 0.68 9.45 7.96
N LEU A 77 -0.54 9.03 7.62
CA LEU A 77 -1.77 9.59 8.16
C LEU A 77 -1.98 9.28 9.66
N SER A 78 -1.34 8.21 10.16
CA SER A 78 -1.34 7.85 11.57
C SER A 78 -0.56 8.82 12.46
N ILE A 79 0.32 9.63 11.87
CA ILE A 79 1.20 10.54 12.60
C ILE A 79 0.42 11.82 12.92
N ALA A 80 -0.08 11.92 14.14
CA ALA A 80 -0.98 13.00 14.60
C ALA A 80 -0.41 14.43 14.48
N ASP A 81 0.91 14.59 14.35
CA ASP A 81 1.61 15.88 14.28
C ASP A 81 2.19 16.20 12.89
N LEU A 82 1.78 15.47 11.84
CA LEU A 82 2.27 15.68 10.49
C LEU A 82 1.52 16.85 9.81
N ASP A 83 2.04 18.08 9.94
CA ASP A 83 1.52 19.27 9.26
C ASP A 83 2.07 19.34 7.81
N LEU A 84 1.62 18.43 6.95
CA LEU A 84 1.98 18.37 5.53
C LEU A 84 0.77 18.66 4.64
N ALA A 85 1.03 19.30 3.50
CA ALA A 85 0.03 19.38 2.45
C ALA A 85 -0.26 17.99 1.86
N GLU A 86 -1.47 17.78 1.34
CA GLU A 86 -1.87 16.50 0.75
C GLU A 86 -0.95 16.07 -0.40
N GLU A 87 -0.49 17.02 -1.21
CA GLU A 87 0.47 16.79 -2.30
C GLU A 87 1.84 16.33 -1.78
N GLU A 88 2.33 16.91 -0.69
CA GLU A 88 3.61 16.54 -0.08
C GLU A 88 3.54 15.12 0.47
N LEU A 89 2.43 14.77 1.11
CA LEU A 89 2.19 13.43 1.62
C LEU A 89 2.18 12.40 0.48
N ILE A 90 1.44 12.67 -0.61
CA ILE A 90 1.41 11.78 -1.78
C ILE A 90 2.81 11.65 -2.40
N GLN A 91 3.57 12.75 -2.49
CA GLN A 91 4.95 12.71 -3.00
C GLN A 91 5.86 11.85 -2.13
N MET A 92 5.73 11.90 -0.81
CA MET A 92 6.46 11.03 0.10
C MET A 92 6.10 9.56 -0.14
N VAL A 93 4.80 9.24 -0.27
CA VAL A 93 4.35 7.88 -0.57
C VAL A 93 4.98 7.35 -1.86
N GLU A 94 4.89 8.12 -2.94
CA GLU A 94 5.41 7.71 -4.26
C GLU A 94 6.94 7.61 -4.30
N LYS A 95 7.64 8.35 -3.44
CA LYS A 95 9.09 8.29 -3.34
C LYS A 95 9.58 7.06 -2.57
N ASP A 96 8.88 6.70 -1.49
CA ASP A 96 9.42 5.79 -0.48
C ASP A 96 8.74 4.41 -0.44
N TYR A 97 7.65 4.17 -1.19
CA TYR A 97 6.94 2.87 -1.17
C TYR A 97 7.84 1.67 -1.55
N LEU A 98 8.90 1.87 -2.35
CA LEU A 98 9.79 0.79 -2.76
C LEU A 98 10.63 0.23 -1.59
N THR A 99 10.82 1.01 -0.53
CA THR A 99 11.67 0.63 0.61
C THR A 99 10.88 0.28 1.86
N ILE A 100 9.59 0.58 1.94
CA ILE A 100 8.79 0.41 3.16
C ILE A 100 8.87 -1.02 3.72
N ASN A 101 8.80 -2.05 2.86
CA ASN A 101 8.88 -3.44 3.32
C ASN A 101 10.25 -3.78 3.92
N LYS A 102 11.33 -3.19 3.40
CA LYS A 102 12.68 -3.34 3.96
C LYS A 102 12.73 -2.75 5.37
N GLU A 103 12.24 -1.52 5.53
CA GLU A 103 12.24 -0.80 6.80
C GLU A 103 11.39 -1.52 7.86
N LEU A 104 10.19 -1.99 7.48
CA LEU A 104 9.32 -2.77 8.36
C LEU A 104 9.95 -4.10 8.79
N CYS A 105 10.85 -4.64 7.98
CA CYS A 105 11.63 -5.84 8.30
C CYS A 105 12.96 -5.53 9.01
N GLY A 106 13.23 -4.27 9.35
CA GLY A 106 14.41 -3.84 10.11
C GLY A 106 15.70 -3.67 9.30
N TYR A 107 15.63 -3.72 7.97
CA TYR A 107 16.79 -3.48 7.11
C TYR A 107 17.17 -2.00 7.07
N ALA A 108 18.46 -1.71 7.03
CA ALA A 108 18.92 -0.37 6.70
C ALA A 108 18.68 -0.03 5.21
N MET A 109 18.61 1.26 4.88
CA MET A 109 18.36 1.72 3.51
C MET A 109 19.39 1.18 2.51
N ASN A 110 20.66 1.15 2.91
CA ASN A 110 21.79 0.67 2.11
C ASN A 110 21.99 -0.85 2.18
N GLU A 111 21.16 -1.57 2.90
CA GLU A 111 21.25 -3.02 3.04
C GLU A 111 20.46 -3.73 1.95
N THR A 112 21.01 -4.82 1.42
CA THR A 112 20.31 -5.70 0.47
C THR A 112 19.45 -6.68 1.26
N PRO A 113 18.12 -6.69 1.10
CA PRO A 113 17.28 -7.65 1.79
C PRO A 113 17.49 -9.07 1.22
N HIS A 114 17.09 -10.09 1.99
CA HIS A 114 17.05 -11.46 1.47
C HIS A 114 16.18 -11.57 0.21
N GLU A 115 16.45 -12.59 -0.63
CA GLU A 115 15.66 -12.90 -1.82
C GLU A 115 14.27 -13.43 -1.43
N SER A 116 13.36 -12.50 -1.11
CA SER A 116 11.97 -12.77 -0.77
C SER A 116 11.03 -11.93 -1.62
N LEU A 117 9.89 -12.52 -1.98
CA LEU A 117 8.88 -11.89 -2.82
C LEU A 117 8.36 -10.58 -2.24
N ILE A 118 8.32 -10.44 -0.91
CA ILE A 118 7.87 -9.22 -0.23
C ILE A 118 8.73 -7.99 -0.54
N PHE A 119 9.98 -8.20 -0.97
CA PHE A 119 10.90 -7.12 -1.36
C PHE A 119 10.94 -6.89 -2.88
N THR A 120 10.18 -7.68 -3.65
CA THR A 120 10.08 -7.51 -5.11
C THR A 120 8.96 -6.53 -5.42
N ILE A 121 9.29 -5.25 -5.48
CA ILE A 121 8.34 -4.14 -5.65
C ILE A 121 8.73 -3.32 -6.88
N ILE A 122 7.74 -2.95 -7.70
CA ILE A 122 7.89 -2.05 -8.85
C ILE A 122 6.85 -0.94 -8.76
#